data_AF-A0A3C1N733-F1
#
_entry.id   AF-A0A3C1N733-F1
#
_cell.length_a   1.000
_cell.length_b   1.000
_cell.length_c   1.000
_cell.angle_alpha   90.00
_cell.angle_beta   90.00
_cell.angle_gamma   90.00
#
_symmetry.space_group_name_H-M   'P 1'
#
loop_
_entity.id
_entity.type
_entity.pdbx_description
1 polymer ?
#
loop_
_entity_poly.entity_id
_entity_poly.type
_entity_poly.pdbx_seq_one_letter_code
_entity_poly.pdbx_strand_id
1 'polypeptide(L)' 'MKLERQTEVINRLGLHARASAKLVKSAGRYASSIRIGTDSETVDGKSIMGLMML' A
#
# COMPACT_ATOMS: atom_id res chain seq x y z
N MET A 1 -0.74 14.15 -13.66
CA MET A 1 -0.42 12.91 -14.39
C MET A 1 -0.41 11.75 -13.40
N LYS A 2 -1.08 10.64 -13.71
CA LYS A 2 -1.12 9.44 -12.87
C LYS A 2 0.04 8.51 -13.28
N LEU A 3 0.74 7.93 -12.31
CA LEU A 3 1.74 6.89 -12.52
C LEU A 3 1.26 5.61 -11.83
N GLU A 4 1.40 4.48 -12.52
CA GLU A 4 1.01 3.17 -11.99
C GLU A 4 2.03 2.09 -12.38
N ARG A 5 2.19 1.11 -11.50
CA ARG A 5 3.09 -0.03 -11.68
C ARG A 5 2.60 -1.20 -10.83
N GLN A 6 2.53 -2.38 -11.44
CA GLN A 6 2.33 -3.63 -10.71
C GLN A 6 3.65 -4.11 -10.09
N THR A 7 3.59 -4.66 -8.88
CA THR A 7 4.76 -5.17 -8.16
C THR A 7 4.37 -6.43 -7.40
N GLU A 8 5.25 -7.43 -7.39
CA GLU A 8 5.03 -8.68 -6.65
C GLU A 8 5.25 -8.48 -5.14
N VAL A 9 4.31 -8.99 -4.33
CA VAL A 9 4.46 -9.04 -2.87
C VAL A 9 5.17 -10.34 -2.49
N ILE A 10 6.48 -10.25 -2.27
CA ILE A 10 7.35 -11.40 -1.95
C ILE A 10 7.20 -11.91 -0.51
N ASN A 11 6.51 -11.16 0.35
CA ASN A 11 6.33 -11.55 1.73
C ASN A 11 5.38 -12.75 1.81
N ARG A 12 5.83 -13.85 2.44
CA ARG A 12 5.02 -15.09 2.58
C ARG A 12 3.65 -14.86 3.21
N LEU A 13 3.57 -13.94 4.16
CA LEU A 13 2.30 -13.59 4.82
C LEU A 13 1.58 -12.44 4.11
N GLY A 14 2.08 -11.94 2.98
CA GLY A 14 1.56 -10.73 2.33
C GLY A 14 2.03 -9.44 3.02
N LEU A 15 1.36 -8.34 2.66
CA LEU A 15 1.68 -6.99 3.12
C LEU A 15 0.97 -6.69 4.45
N HIS A 16 1.26 -7.46 5.50
CA HIS A 16 0.63 -7.32 6.81
C HIS A 16 1.57 -6.76 7.90
N ALA A 17 0.97 -6.25 8.97
CA ALA A 17 1.61 -5.80 10.20
C ALA A 17 2.81 -4.85 9.96
N ARG A 18 4.04 -5.33 10.15
CA ARG A 18 5.26 -4.52 10.06
C ARG A 18 5.52 -4.03 8.64
N ALA A 19 5.16 -4.81 7.62
CA ALA A 19 5.37 -4.44 6.22
C ALA A 19 4.46 -3.27 5.83
N SER A 20 3.17 -3.36 6.17
CA SER A 20 2.19 -2.27 5.98
C SER A 20 2.62 -1.02 6.75
N ALA A 21 3.06 -1.15 8.01
CA ALA A 21 3.53 -0.02 8.81
C ALA A 21 4.72 0.71 8.17
N LYS A 22 5.69 -0.03 7.62
CA LYS A 22 6.82 0.56 6.87
C LYS A 22 6.33 1.28 5.61
N LEU A 23 5.39 0.68 4.88
CA LEU A 23 4.86 1.25 3.65
C LEU A 23 4.07 2.54 3.92
N VAL A 24 3.15 2.53 4.88
CA VAL A 24 2.38 3.72 5.30
C VAL A 24 3.31 4.84 5.75
N LYS A 25 4.32 4.52 6.57
CA LYS A 25 5.30 5.50 7.03
C LYS A 25 6.09 6.12 5.87
N SER A 26 6.38 5.33 4.84
CA SER A 26 7.05 5.82 3.63
C SER A 26 6.13 6.68 2.77
N ALA A 27 4.94 6.17 2.45
CA ALA A 27 3.93 6.85 1.64
C ALA A 27 3.49 8.18 2.26
N GLY A 28 3.36 8.24 3.59
CA GLY A 28 2.99 9.45 4.33
C GLY A 28 3.98 10.61 4.24
N ARG A 29 5.22 10.38 3.77
CA ARG A 29 6.23 11.44 3.59
C ARG A 29 6.01 12.28 2.33
N TYR A 30 5.14 11.84 1.43
CA TYR A 30 4.94 12.47 0.13
C TYR A 30 3.59 13.20 0.10
N ALA A 31 3.54 14.34 -0.60
CA ALA A 31 2.31 15.10 -0.79
C ALA A 31 1.32 14.41 -1.74
N SER A 32 1.81 13.55 -2.64
CA SER A 32 1.00 12.84 -3.63
C SER A 32 -0.06 11.94 -2.99
N SER A 33 -1.20 11.78 -3.66
CA SER A 33 -2.16 10.71 -3.34
C SER A 33 -1.59 9.38 -3.84
N ILE A 34 -1.52 8.39 -2.97
CA ILE A 34 -0.94 7.07 -3.25
C ILE A 34 -2.03 6.04 -2.99
N ARG A 35 -2.45 5.29 -4.01
CA ARG A 35 -3.39 4.19 -3.89
C ARG A 35 -2.68 2.87 -4.12
N ILE A 36 -3.03 1.85 -3.35
CA ILE A 36 -2.44 0.52 -3.39
C ILE A 36 -3.59 -0.49 -3.37
N GLY A 37 -3.47 -1.57 -4.12
CA GLY A 37 -4.53 -2.55 -4.22
C GLY A 37 -4.23 -3.65 -5.20
N THR A 38 -5.17 -4.58 -5.30
CA THR A 38 -5.24 -5.61 -6.32
C THR A 38 -6.21 -5.17 -7.42
N ASP A 39 -6.46 -6.03 -8.41
CA ASP A 39 -7.44 -5.74 -9.46
C ASP A 39 -8.87 -5.64 -8.93
N SER A 40 -9.16 -6.19 -7.74
CA SER A 40 -10.49 -6.20 -7.12
C SER A 40 -10.74 -5.01 -6.20
N GLU A 41 -9.73 -4.52 -5.48
CA GLU A 41 -9.90 -3.49 -4.45
C GLU A 41 -8.67 -2.59 -4.32
N THR A 42 -8.90 -1.29 -4.09
CA THR A 42 -7.82 -0.32 -3.83
C THR A 42 -8.10 0.52 -2.59
N VAL A 43 -7.07 0.70 -1.78
CA VAL A 43 -7.11 1.50 -0.55
C VAL A 43 -6.13 2.67 -0.63
N ASP A 44 -6.25 3.60 0.33
CA ASP A 44 -5.25 4.64 0.53
C ASP A 44 -3.95 4.01 1.08
N GLY A 45 -2.86 4.15 0.34
CA GLY A 45 -1.53 3.65 0.73
C GLY A 45 -0.94 4.35 1.95
N LYS A 46 -1.57 5.43 2.42
CA LYS A 46 -1.24 6.13 3.67
C LYS A 46 -2.11 5.70 4.86
N SER A 47 -3.07 4.80 4.67
CA SER A 47 -3.92 4.27 5.74
C SER A 47 -3.44 2.88 6.17
N ILE A 48 -3.05 2.76 7.45
CA ILE A 48 -2.66 1.47 8.02
C ILE A 48 -3.82 0.48 8.07
N MET A 49 -5.03 0.98 8.39
CA MET A 49 -6.23 0.16 8.46
C MET A 49 -6.61 -0.35 7.06
N GLY A 50 -6.50 0.50 6.04
CA GLY A 50 -6.79 0.09 4.65
C GLY A 50 -5.88 -1.04 4.18
N LEU A 51 -4.57 -0.91 4.41
CA LEU A 51 -3.60 -1.95 3.99
C LEU A 51 -3.70 -3.26 4.79
N MET A 52 -4.31 -3.27 5.97
CA MET A 52 -4.52 -4.49 6.75
C MET A 52 -5.76 -5.29 6.32
N MET A 53 -6.65 -4.66 5.54
CA MET A 53 -7.91 -5.26 5.07
C MET A 53 -7.85 -5.74 3.62
N LEU A 54 -6.76 -5.43 2.90
CA LEU A 54 -6.41 -5.95 1.57
C LEU A 54 -5.78 -7.33 1.66
#